data_AF-A0A954IPX0-F1
#
_entry.id   AF-A0A954IPX0-F1
#
_cell.length_a   1.000
_cell.length_b   1.000
_cell.length_c   1.000
_cell.angle_alpha   90.00
_cell.angle_beta   90.00
_cell.angle_gamma   90.00
#
_symmetry.space_group_name_H-M   'P 1'
#
loop_
_entity.id
_entity.type
_entity.pdbx_description
1 polymer ?
#
loop_
_entity_poly.entity_id
_entity_poly.type
_entity_poly.pdbx_seq_one_letter_code
_entity_poly.pdbx_strand_id
1 'polypeptide(L)'
;GFGEGETFVGFANITVTGAAGYETFSTTLISVTASDVANITVTATVDLGGGTFNNTSEFGPQFQGAGVITVTTTSDTSDGDTSSIAALLGNRGADGFISLREAILATNNTTNLGGNPDTIHFNIAGAGPHTINLLSALPAITDAVVIDGWSEPDFVGLPIIELNGAAAGST
;
A
#
# COMPACT_ATOMS: atom_id res chain seq x y z
N GLY A 1 -24.02 -0.25 -4.17
CA GLY A 1 -23.04 0.70 -4.72
C GLY A 1 -22.19 1.19 -3.58
N PHE A 2 -20.90 0.86 -3.54
CA PHE A 2 -20.00 1.26 -2.44
C PHE A 2 -19.21 2.57 -2.72
N GLY A 3 -19.75 3.47 -3.55
CA GLY A 3 -19.23 4.82 -3.73
C GLY A 3 -19.32 5.31 -5.17
N GLU A 4 -19.31 6.62 -5.35
CA GLU A 4 -18.90 7.26 -6.60
C GLU A 4 -17.39 7.49 -6.57
N GLY A 5 -16.66 7.04 -7.59
CA GLY A 5 -15.22 7.32 -7.68
C GLY A 5 -14.98 8.83 -7.80
N GLU A 6 -14.18 9.41 -6.90
CA GLU A 6 -13.90 10.85 -6.88
C GLU A 6 -12.96 11.30 -8.01
N THR A 7 -12.03 10.45 -8.44
CA THR A 7 -11.00 10.78 -9.44
C THR A 7 -10.83 9.67 -10.47
N PHE A 8 -10.95 10.02 -11.76
CA PHE A 8 -10.70 9.11 -12.87
C PHE A 8 -9.21 9.00 -13.17
N VAL A 9 -8.64 7.80 -13.02
CA VAL A 9 -7.19 7.55 -13.17
C VAL A 9 -6.80 6.87 -14.48
N GLY A 10 -7.77 6.37 -15.25
CA GLY A 10 -7.53 5.77 -16.57
C GLY A 10 -8.57 4.72 -16.96
N PHE A 11 -8.41 4.18 -18.18
CA PHE A 11 -9.22 3.07 -18.70
C PHE A 11 -8.41 2.22 -19.68
N ALA A 12 -8.87 1.00 -19.94
CA ALA A 12 -8.36 0.14 -21.00
C ALA A 12 -9.54 -0.52 -21.72
N ASN A 13 -9.47 -0.60 -23.05
CA ASN A 13 -10.44 -1.34 -23.85
C ASN A 13 -9.95 -2.78 -24.03
N ILE A 14 -10.81 -3.75 -23.71
CA ILE A 14 -10.50 -5.18 -23.82
C ILE A 14 -11.55 -5.83 -24.70
N THR A 15 -11.09 -6.53 -25.75
CA THR A 15 -11.97 -7.38 -26.54
C THR A 15 -12.09 -8.73 -25.86
N VAL A 16 -13.28 -9.06 -25.35
CA VAL A 16 -13.59 -10.38 -24.81
C VAL A 16 -13.70 -11.37 -25.95
N THR A 17 -12.78 -12.35 -26.00
CA THR A 17 -12.72 -13.37 -27.04
C THR A 17 -12.90 -14.79 -26.49
N GLY A 18 -12.80 -14.96 -25.16
CA GLY A 18 -12.96 -16.23 -24.47
C GLY A 18 -14.42 -16.56 -24.13
N ALA A 19 -14.71 -17.87 -24.01
CA ALA A 19 -16.01 -18.40 -23.58
C ALA A 19 -16.16 -18.49 -22.05
N ALA A 20 -15.15 -18.07 -21.28
CA ALA A 20 -15.08 -18.25 -19.83
C ALA A 20 -15.93 -17.24 -19.03
N GLY A 21 -16.48 -16.22 -19.68
CA GLY A 21 -17.23 -15.15 -19.02
C GLY A 21 -16.36 -14.12 -18.29
N TYR A 22 -15.04 -14.19 -18.43
CA TYR A 22 -14.07 -13.21 -17.94
C TYR A 22 -12.84 -13.13 -18.88
N GLU A 23 -12.09 -12.03 -18.79
CA GLU A 23 -10.79 -11.83 -19.43
C GLU A 23 -9.81 -11.26 -18.41
N THR A 24 -8.53 -11.62 -18.54
CA THR A 24 -7.46 -10.98 -17.76
C THR A 24 -6.85 -9.85 -18.57
N PHE A 25 -6.48 -8.76 -17.88
CA PHE A 25 -5.84 -7.62 -18.51
C PHE A 25 -4.75 -7.05 -17.60
N SER A 26 -3.80 -6.35 -18.21
CA SER A 26 -2.77 -5.57 -17.51
C SER A 26 -2.73 -4.18 -18.16
N THR A 27 -2.82 -3.15 -17.33
CA THR A 27 -2.73 -1.75 -17.77
C THR A 27 -1.84 -0.97 -16.81
N THR A 28 -1.07 -0.03 -17.35
CA THR A 28 -0.21 0.85 -16.54
C THR A 28 -0.94 2.18 -16.36
N LEU A 29 -1.17 2.55 -15.10
CA LEU A 29 -1.72 3.86 -14.74
C LEU A 29 -0.56 4.83 -14.52
N ILE A 30 -0.55 5.93 -15.28
CA ILE A 30 0.62 6.84 -15.40
C ILE A 30 0.53 8.08 -14.50
N SER A 31 -0.57 8.24 -13.77
CA SER A 31 -0.87 9.41 -12.93
C SER A 31 -1.28 9.06 -11.50
N VAL A 32 -0.86 7.90 -11.01
CA VAL A 32 -1.13 7.44 -9.64
C VAL A 32 0.19 7.24 -8.89
N THR A 33 0.25 7.74 -7.66
CA THR A 33 1.32 7.41 -6.71
C THR A 33 1.00 6.09 -6.02
N ALA A 34 2.00 5.47 -5.37
CA ALA A 34 1.79 4.25 -4.57
C ALA A 34 0.68 4.40 -3.50
N SER A 35 0.46 5.62 -2.98
CA SER A 35 -0.62 5.93 -2.04
C SER A 35 -2.00 6.05 -2.70
N ASP A 36 -2.07 6.37 -3.99
CA ASP A 36 -3.32 6.46 -4.76
C ASP A 36 -3.83 5.07 -5.16
N VAL A 37 -2.92 4.10 -5.34
CA VAL A 37 -3.25 2.67 -5.55
C VAL A 37 -3.94 2.07 -4.34
N ALA A 38 -4.05 2.82 -3.24
CA ALA A 38 -4.78 2.36 -2.09
C ALA A 38 -6.29 2.29 -2.38
N ASN A 39 -6.85 3.29 -3.06
CA ASN A 39 -8.30 3.50 -3.17
C ASN A 39 -8.89 3.24 -4.57
N ILE A 40 -8.26 2.41 -5.39
CA ILE A 40 -8.70 2.21 -6.79
C ILE A 40 -9.91 1.29 -6.83
N THR A 41 -11.04 1.79 -7.33
CA THR A 41 -12.18 0.95 -7.74
C THR A 41 -12.20 0.82 -9.27
N VAL A 42 -12.72 -0.29 -9.78
CA VAL A 42 -12.79 -0.56 -11.23
C VAL A 42 -14.23 -0.83 -11.62
N THR A 43 -14.64 -0.32 -12.77
CA THR A 43 -15.89 -0.68 -13.45
C THR A 43 -15.57 -1.19 -14.86
N ALA A 44 -16.43 -2.05 -15.40
CA ALA A 44 -16.33 -2.54 -16.76
C ALA A 44 -17.62 -2.21 -17.50
N THR A 45 -17.52 -1.48 -18.61
CA THR A 45 -18.65 -1.15 -19.48
C THR A 45 -18.57 -1.96 -20.76
N VAL A 46 -19.69 -2.59 -21.15
CA VAL A 46 -19.78 -3.25 -22.46
C VAL A 46 -19.83 -2.20 -23.57
N ASP A 47 -18.82 -2.19 -24.42
CA ASP A 47 -18.78 -1.39 -25.66
C ASP A 47 -19.38 -2.19 -26.83
N LEU A 48 -20.42 -1.66 -27.47
CA LEU A 48 -21.07 -2.25 -28.64
C LEU A 48 -20.53 -1.67 -29.96
N GLY A 49 -19.58 -0.74 -29.90
CA GLY A 49 -19.03 -0.02 -31.04
C GLY A 49 -19.81 1.24 -31.39
N GLY A 50 -19.16 2.14 -32.15
CA GLY A 50 -19.79 3.36 -32.65
C GLY A 50 -20.25 4.36 -31.57
N GLY A 51 -19.65 4.30 -30.37
CA GLY A 51 -20.03 5.14 -29.22
C GLY A 51 -21.29 4.65 -28.49
N THR A 52 -21.72 3.41 -28.73
CA THR A 52 -22.87 2.81 -28.07
C THR A 52 -22.39 1.86 -26.98
N PHE A 53 -22.92 2.03 -25.76
CA PHE A 53 -22.54 1.25 -24.58
C PHE A 53 -23.76 0.51 -24.00
N ASN A 54 -23.51 -0.60 -23.32
CA ASN A 54 -24.52 -1.39 -22.62
C ASN A 54 -24.16 -1.51 -21.13
N ASN A 55 -24.52 -2.62 -20.49
CA ASN A 55 -24.30 -2.91 -19.08
C ASN A 55 -22.92 -2.46 -18.59
N THR A 56 -22.93 -1.79 -17.44
CA THR A 56 -21.73 -1.36 -16.72
C THR A 56 -21.73 -2.06 -15.37
N SER A 57 -20.61 -2.72 -15.03
CA SER A 57 -20.42 -3.34 -13.72
C SER A 57 -20.51 -2.29 -12.61
N GLU A 58 -21.01 -2.69 -11.45
CA GLU A 58 -20.89 -1.89 -10.23
C GLU A 58 -19.40 -1.62 -9.91
N PHE A 59 -19.09 -0.51 -9.23
CA PHE A 59 -17.75 -0.29 -8.69
C PHE A 59 -17.32 -1.52 -7.89
N GLY A 60 -16.24 -2.16 -8.32
CA GLY A 60 -15.64 -3.28 -7.60
C GLY A 60 -15.14 -2.85 -6.21
N PRO A 61 -14.84 -3.81 -5.32
CA PRO A 61 -14.14 -3.48 -4.09
C PRO A 61 -12.83 -2.77 -4.42
N GLN A 62 -12.45 -1.84 -3.55
CA GLN A 62 -11.20 -1.13 -3.61
C GLN A 62 -10.01 -2.11 -3.73
N PHE A 63 -9.30 -2.02 -4.86
CA PHE A 63 -8.04 -2.68 -5.09
C PHE A 63 -6.94 -1.84 -4.43
N GLN A 64 -6.49 -2.31 -3.28
CA GLN A 64 -5.28 -1.85 -2.64
C GLN A 64 -4.12 -2.54 -3.35
N GLY A 65 -3.16 -1.79 -3.91
CA GLY A 65 -1.91 -2.36 -4.43
C GLY A 65 -1.30 -3.30 -3.39
N ALA A 66 -1.37 -4.59 -3.64
CA ALA A 66 -1.04 -5.58 -2.63
C ALA A 66 0.46 -5.55 -2.29
N GLY A 67 0.75 -5.50 -1.00
CA GLY A 67 2.09 -5.73 -0.46
C GLY A 67 3.03 -4.54 -0.48
N VAL A 68 2.56 -3.29 -0.50
CA VAL A 68 3.42 -2.12 -0.20
C VAL A 68 2.77 -1.27 0.89
N ILE A 69 3.56 -0.93 1.92
CA ILE A 69 3.19 0.04 2.95
C ILE A 69 4.33 1.03 3.16
N THR A 70 4.03 2.28 3.52
CA THR A 70 5.03 3.34 3.66
C THR A 70 5.01 3.89 5.08
N VAL A 71 6.16 3.85 5.75
CA VAL A 71 6.41 4.48 7.04
C VAL A 71 6.58 5.98 6.82
N THR A 72 5.86 6.79 7.58
CA THR A 72 5.81 8.25 7.40
C THR A 72 6.17 9.03 8.66
N THR A 73 6.52 8.36 9.75
CA THR A 73 6.89 9.01 11.01
C THR A 73 8.06 8.30 11.69
N THR A 74 8.85 9.07 12.45
CA THR A 74 9.88 8.55 13.35
C THR A 74 9.33 8.16 14.73
N SER A 75 8.04 8.43 14.99
CA SER A 75 7.36 8.02 16.22
C SER A 75 7.19 6.49 16.24
N ASP A 76 7.46 5.88 17.39
CA ASP A 76 7.19 4.45 17.64
C ASP A 76 5.87 4.29 18.41
N THR A 77 4.81 4.88 17.86
CA THR A 77 3.43 4.77 18.35
C THR A 77 2.66 3.72 17.54
N SER A 78 1.78 2.99 18.20
CA SER A 78 0.87 2.04 17.56
C SER A 78 -0.56 2.41 17.93
N ASP A 79 -1.23 3.10 17.04
CA ASP A 79 -2.59 3.62 17.20
C ASP A 79 -3.48 3.42 15.97
N GLY A 80 -2.93 2.94 14.84
CA GLY A 80 -3.66 2.48 13.66
C GLY A 80 -4.18 1.04 13.73
N ASP A 81 -4.99 0.66 12.74
CA ASP A 81 -5.55 -0.69 12.62
C ASP A 81 -4.56 -1.64 11.91
N THR A 82 -3.74 -2.35 12.67
CA THR A 82 -2.71 -3.25 12.14
C THR A 82 -3.22 -4.64 11.77
N SER A 83 -4.53 -4.86 11.62
CA SER A 83 -5.10 -6.17 11.30
C SER A 83 -4.79 -6.67 9.87
N SER A 84 -4.37 -5.76 8.99
CA SER A 84 -3.78 -6.03 7.67
C SER A 84 -3.18 -4.73 7.11
N ILE A 85 -2.40 -4.81 6.03
CA ILE A 85 -1.92 -3.62 5.29
C ILE A 85 -3.12 -2.77 4.84
N ALA A 86 -4.17 -3.40 4.33
CA ALA A 86 -5.37 -2.69 3.87
C ALA A 86 -6.09 -1.97 5.03
N ALA A 87 -6.19 -2.61 6.20
CA ALA A 87 -6.80 -2.00 7.37
C ALA A 87 -6.01 -0.79 7.88
N LEU A 88 -4.68 -0.89 7.91
CA LEU A 88 -3.81 0.20 8.37
C LEU A 88 -3.83 1.38 7.41
N LEU A 89 -3.89 1.12 6.10
CA LEU A 89 -4.09 2.17 5.09
C LEU A 89 -5.47 2.82 5.18
N GLY A 90 -6.49 2.10 5.67
CA GLY A 90 -7.83 2.63 5.94
C GLY A 90 -7.94 3.38 7.27
N ASN A 91 -7.10 3.06 8.24
CA ASN A 91 -7.06 3.69 9.56
C ASN A 91 -5.63 3.74 10.10
N ARG A 92 -4.98 4.89 9.88
CA ARG A 92 -3.61 5.20 10.30
C ARG A 92 -3.50 5.66 11.76
N GLY A 93 -4.55 5.52 12.55
CA GLY A 93 -4.55 6.01 13.93
C GLY A 93 -4.82 7.51 14.05
N ALA A 94 -4.62 8.03 15.25
CA ALA A 94 -5.00 9.39 15.64
C ALA A 94 -4.02 10.45 15.11
N ASP A 95 -2.76 10.09 14.91
CA ASP A 95 -1.76 11.00 14.33
C ASP A 95 -1.81 11.05 12.79
N GLY A 96 -2.48 10.09 12.17
CA GLY A 96 -2.63 9.98 10.72
C GLY A 96 -1.36 9.53 9.99
N PHE A 97 -0.37 9.03 10.71
CA PHE A 97 0.91 8.55 10.18
C PHE A 97 1.02 7.03 10.35
N ILE A 98 2.03 6.42 9.72
CA ILE A 98 2.32 5.00 9.89
C ILE A 98 3.73 4.88 10.47
N SER A 99 3.83 4.28 11.66
CA SER A 99 5.12 3.93 12.28
C SER A 99 5.71 2.64 11.70
N LEU A 100 7.01 2.42 11.91
CA LEU A 100 7.66 1.15 11.56
C LEU A 100 7.04 -0.05 12.30
N ARG A 101 6.61 0.13 13.55
CA ARG A 101 5.97 -0.93 14.33
C ARG A 101 4.64 -1.34 13.73
N GLU A 102 3.81 -0.37 13.37
CA GLU A 102 2.52 -0.62 12.74
C GLU A 102 2.68 -1.29 11.38
N ALA A 103 3.65 -0.83 10.59
CA ALA A 103 3.98 -1.43 9.31
C ALA A 103 4.35 -2.91 9.45
N ILE A 104 5.24 -3.26 10.40
CA ILE A 104 5.62 -4.66 10.66
C ILE A 104 4.42 -5.50 11.12
N LEU A 105 3.57 -4.97 12.02
CA LEU A 105 2.38 -5.67 12.47
C LEU A 105 1.40 -5.92 11.32
N ALA A 106 1.17 -4.92 10.47
CA ALA A 106 0.27 -5.02 9.34
C ALA A 106 0.78 -6.02 8.28
N THR A 107 2.09 -6.02 7.97
CA THR A 107 2.69 -7.01 7.06
C THR A 107 2.63 -8.42 7.65
N ASN A 108 2.89 -8.59 8.96
CA ASN A 108 2.76 -9.89 9.62
C ASN A 108 1.32 -10.46 9.57
N ASN A 109 0.31 -9.57 9.55
CA ASN A 109 -1.10 -9.94 9.47
C ASN A 109 -1.64 -9.98 8.02
N THR A 110 -0.78 -9.78 7.02
CA THR A 110 -1.17 -9.79 5.60
C THR A 110 -0.49 -10.94 4.89
N THR A 111 -1.29 -11.85 4.34
CA THR A 111 -0.74 -12.98 3.57
C THR A 111 -0.06 -12.48 2.31
N ASN A 112 1.22 -12.82 2.16
CA ASN A 112 1.98 -12.60 0.93
C ASN A 112 1.28 -13.15 -0.32
N LEU A 113 1.11 -12.32 -1.35
CA LEU A 113 0.44 -12.73 -2.59
C LEU A 113 1.40 -13.39 -3.58
N GLY A 114 1.04 -14.59 -4.04
CA GLY A 114 1.80 -15.30 -5.08
C GLY A 114 3.23 -15.66 -4.65
N GLY A 115 3.50 -15.69 -3.34
CA GLY A 115 4.84 -15.92 -2.79
C GLY A 115 5.77 -14.71 -2.88
N ASN A 116 5.26 -13.52 -3.23
CA ASN A 116 6.04 -12.29 -3.19
C ASN A 116 5.90 -11.66 -1.79
N PRO A 117 7.02 -11.25 -1.17
CA PRO A 117 7.00 -10.57 0.11
C PRO A 117 6.31 -9.21 0.02
N ASP A 118 5.65 -8.84 1.12
CA ASP A 118 5.23 -7.46 1.32
C ASP A 118 6.47 -6.55 1.45
N THR A 119 6.30 -5.26 1.19
CA THR A 119 7.38 -4.28 1.16
C THR A 119 7.04 -3.08 2.04
N ILE A 120 7.95 -2.71 2.92
CA ILE A 120 7.90 -1.52 3.76
C ILE A 120 8.85 -0.48 3.18
N HIS A 121 8.29 0.64 2.72
CA HIS A 121 9.00 1.83 2.27
C HIS A 121 9.06 2.91 3.37
N PHE A 122 9.82 3.97 3.10
CA PHE A 122 9.92 5.16 3.93
C PHE A 122 9.62 6.41 3.09
N ASN A 123 8.87 7.33 3.69
CA ASN A 123 8.65 8.69 3.18
C ASN A 123 8.41 9.61 4.40
N ILE A 124 9.47 9.84 5.16
CA ILE A 124 9.43 10.61 6.40
C ILE A 124 9.68 12.08 6.06
N ALA A 125 8.71 12.94 6.38
CA ALA A 125 8.83 14.35 6.08
C ALA A 125 9.99 15.01 6.84
N GLY A 126 10.86 15.72 6.12
CA GLY A 126 12.00 16.44 6.67
C GLY A 126 13.26 16.20 5.87
N ALA A 127 14.38 16.76 6.32
CA ALA A 127 15.70 16.37 5.84
C ALA A 127 16.29 15.36 6.84
N GLY A 128 16.90 14.30 6.33
CA GLY A 128 17.53 13.28 7.14
C GLY A 128 18.77 13.77 7.90
N PRO A 129 19.32 12.92 8.79
CA PRO A 129 18.88 11.55 9.06
C PRO A 129 17.58 11.47 9.89
N HIS A 130 16.76 10.49 9.55
CA HIS A 130 15.51 10.15 10.21
C HIS A 130 15.76 9.03 11.23
N THR A 131 15.96 9.42 12.50
CA THR A 131 16.18 8.47 13.59
C THR A 131 14.84 8.05 14.22
N ILE A 132 14.49 6.78 14.09
CA ILE A 132 13.34 6.14 14.73
C ILE A 132 13.76 5.68 16.12
N ASN A 133 13.23 6.33 17.16
CA ASN A 133 13.51 5.98 18.55
C ASN A 133 12.54 4.89 19.01
N LEU A 134 13.00 3.64 19.03
CA LEU A 134 12.20 2.52 19.47
C LEU A 134 11.94 2.61 20.97
N LEU A 135 10.67 2.51 21.38
CA LEU A 135 10.23 2.51 22.77
C LEU A 135 10.27 1.10 23.39
N SER A 136 10.29 0.06 22.55
CA SER A 136 10.42 -1.34 22.95
C SER A 136 10.92 -2.18 21.76
N ALA A 137 11.23 -3.47 21.98
CA ALA A 137 11.56 -4.39 20.90
C ALA A 137 10.52 -4.32 19.77
N LEU A 138 10.98 -4.28 18.52
CA LEU A 138 10.08 -4.42 17.39
C LEU A 138 9.45 -5.82 17.40
N PRO A 139 8.21 -5.98 16.92
CA PRO A 139 7.60 -7.29 16.77
C PRO A 139 8.47 -8.21 15.90
N ALA A 140 8.51 -9.49 16.23
CA ALA A 140 9.18 -10.47 15.38
C ALA A 140 8.50 -10.52 14.00
N ILE A 141 9.30 -10.63 12.94
CA ILE A 141 8.80 -10.82 11.58
C ILE A 141 8.34 -12.28 11.45
N THR A 142 7.06 -12.48 11.12
CA THR A 142 6.42 -13.80 11.03
C THR A 142 6.01 -14.20 9.61
N ASP A 143 5.94 -13.23 8.68
CA ASP A 143 5.78 -13.47 7.24
C ASP A 143 6.90 -12.77 6.47
N ALA A 144 7.18 -13.18 5.24
CA ALA A 144 8.27 -12.60 4.46
C ALA A 144 7.97 -11.13 4.12
N VAL A 145 8.94 -10.26 4.38
CA VAL A 145 8.83 -8.82 4.16
C VAL A 145 10.17 -8.24 3.71
N VAL A 146 10.12 -7.28 2.80
CA VAL A 146 11.24 -6.44 2.39
C VAL A 146 11.11 -5.11 3.11
N ILE A 147 12.15 -4.68 3.84
CA ILE A 147 12.21 -3.35 4.45
C ILE A 147 13.22 -2.54 3.65
N ASP A 148 12.74 -1.61 2.84
CA ASP A 148 13.56 -0.85 1.90
C ASP A 148 13.84 0.57 2.41
N GLY A 149 14.94 0.73 3.14
CA GLY A 149 15.42 2.03 3.60
C GLY A 149 15.95 2.96 2.48
N TRP A 150 16.11 2.48 1.25
CA TRP A 150 16.50 3.30 0.10
C TRP A 150 15.33 4.05 -0.54
N SER A 151 14.11 3.66 -0.22
CA SER A 151 12.89 4.28 -0.75
C SER A 151 12.64 5.71 -0.23
N GLU A 152 13.38 6.14 0.80
CA GLU A 152 13.25 7.48 1.36
C GLU A 152 13.65 8.56 0.34
N PRO A 153 12.79 9.55 0.03
CA PRO A 153 13.02 10.48 -1.08
C PRO A 153 14.28 11.33 -1.01
N ASP A 154 14.80 11.65 0.18
CA ASP A 154 16.02 12.44 0.34
C ASP A 154 17.29 11.59 0.43
N PHE A 155 17.21 10.29 0.12
CA PHE A 155 18.36 9.42 0.00
C PHE A 155 19.32 9.88 -1.11
N VAL A 156 20.53 10.27 -0.71
CA VAL A 156 21.61 10.73 -1.61
C VAL A 156 22.88 9.88 -1.49
N GLY A 157 22.72 8.56 -1.37
CA GLY A 157 23.84 7.60 -1.34
C GLY A 157 24.39 7.31 0.07
N LEU A 158 23.84 7.94 1.10
CA LEU A 158 24.09 7.59 2.51
C LEU A 158 22.78 7.08 3.13
N PRO A 159 22.80 5.99 3.91
CA PRO A 159 21.63 5.58 4.68
C PRO A 159 21.18 6.71 5.59
N ILE A 160 19.93 7.13 5.45
CA ILE A 160 19.33 8.23 6.22
C ILE A 160 18.21 7.74 7.14
N ILE A 161 17.86 6.46 7.10
CA ILE A 161 16.96 5.83 8.07
C ILE A 161 17.81 5.18 9.15
N GLU A 162 17.65 5.62 10.40
CA GLU A 162 18.38 5.09 11.54
C GLU A 162 17.42 4.50 12.58
N LEU A 163 17.71 3.30 13.08
CA LEU A 163 16.96 2.70 14.19
C LEU A 163 17.74 2.85 15.49
N ASN A 164 17.18 3.59 16.45
CA ASN A 164 17.73 3.68 17.79
C ASN A 164 17.04 2.64 18.70
N GLY A 165 17.74 1.52 18.93
CA GLY A 165 17.29 0.41 19.74
C GLY A 165 17.64 0.49 21.23
N ALA A 166 18.00 1.65 21.77
CA ALA A 166 18.43 1.78 23.18
C ALA A 166 17.41 1.24 24.20
N ALA A 167 16.11 1.24 23.86
CA ALA A 167 15.03 0.67 24.69
C ALA A 167 14.52 -0.70 24.20
N ALA A 168 15.16 -1.33 23.21
CA ALA A 168 14.68 -2.58 22.61
C ALA A 168 14.86 -3.84 23.49
N GLY A 169 15.44 -3.72 24.69
CA GLY A 169 15.67 -4.84 25.61
C GLY A 169 16.91 -5.68 25.29
N SER A 170 17.27 -6.60 26.20
CA SER A 170 18.35 -7.57 25.99
C SER A 170 17.83 -8.79 25.22
N THR A 171 18.63 -9.29 24.29
CA THR A 171 18.42 -10.56 23.57
C THR A 171 18.48 -11.77 24.48
#